data_AF-A0AA39UDN1-F1
#
_entry.id   AF-A0AA39UDN1-F1
#
_cell.length_a   1.000
_cell.length_b   1.000
_cell.length_c   1.000
_cell.angle_alpha   90.00
_cell.angle_beta   90.00
_cell.angle_gamma   90.00
#
_symmetry.space_group_name_H-M   'P 1'
#
loop_
_entity.id
_entity.type
_entity.pdbx_description
1 polymer ?
#
loop_
_entity_poly.entity_id
_entity_poly.type
_entity_poly.pdbx_seq_one_letter_code
_entity_poly.pdbx_strand_id
1 'polypeptide(L)'
;MSNEPKPAAYKTHGYHESVLRSHKSRTAEASAAYLLPSIRPDMSILDVGCGPGTITAGFAVLVPQGRVIGIDMGAEVLEHARASAEQQALENITFQVGSVLELPFPANTFDIVHAHQVIQHTTDQVKALQEMRRVTKNGGIVAVREADRAAMTWFPNLEGLEEWRRIYTAIARSSGGEPDAGRRLHFWAKKAGFKRDQISLSTATNLYATAEEVGWWGNMWADRMTQSLFSKTAMEGGYASSEELTHIADAWRQWVGDEDAWFALLQGQMLCKVEKDEEHMVMIDAFVIEAVEEEVDIPADVALADEPEEYMTMVDNFVIEAVAEEVALDPADVALADEPEGYVAMIDDFVMEAVDEDSEMADIPADVALAYELEGYTVLPACQSLQMIHPEMR
;
A
#
# COMPACT_ATOMS: atom_id res chain seq x y z
N MET A 1 10.62 -8.30 -33.11
CA MET A 1 9.43 -7.50 -32.77
C MET A 1 9.43 -7.39 -31.25
N SER A 2 9.59 -6.17 -30.75
CA SER A 2 9.79 -5.82 -29.34
C SER A 2 8.60 -6.25 -28.48
N ASN A 3 8.91 -6.84 -27.33
CA ASN A 3 7.97 -7.38 -26.35
C ASN A 3 7.62 -6.27 -25.34
N GLU A 4 6.95 -5.21 -25.80
CA GLU A 4 6.46 -4.15 -24.93
C GLU A 4 5.16 -4.59 -24.21
N PRO A 5 5.05 -4.38 -22.89
CA PRO A 5 3.81 -4.63 -22.16
C PRO A 5 2.71 -3.70 -22.68
N LYS A 6 1.57 -4.28 -23.08
CA LYS A 6 0.39 -3.55 -23.58
C LYS A 6 -0.10 -2.53 -22.54
N PRO A 7 -0.39 -1.28 -22.92
CA PRO A 7 -0.89 -0.28 -21.98
C PRO A 7 -2.36 -0.53 -21.60
N ALA A 8 -2.58 -0.55 -20.28
CA ALA A 8 -3.78 -0.23 -19.51
C ALA A 8 -5.03 -1.14 -19.60
N ALA A 9 -5.18 -1.93 -18.53
CA ALA A 9 -6.38 -2.56 -17.97
C ALA A 9 -7.63 -1.69 -17.74
N TYR A 10 -7.48 -0.37 -17.76
CA TYR A 10 -8.41 0.57 -17.12
C TYR A 10 -9.62 1.00 -17.96
N LYS A 11 -9.81 0.37 -19.12
CA LYS A 11 -10.87 0.76 -20.07
C LYS A 11 -12.19 0.00 -19.92
N THR A 12 -12.39 -0.83 -18.91
CA THR A 12 -13.67 -1.58 -18.77
C THR A 12 -14.87 -0.71 -18.40
N HIS A 13 -14.67 0.52 -17.92
CA HIS A 13 -15.75 1.43 -17.49
C HIS A 13 -15.89 2.69 -18.36
N GLY A 14 -15.58 2.63 -19.67
CA GLY A 14 -15.62 3.76 -20.60
C GLY A 14 -16.66 4.84 -20.24
N TYR A 15 -16.25 6.11 -20.25
CA TYR A 15 -16.90 7.30 -19.69
C TYR A 15 -18.25 7.68 -20.33
N HIS A 16 -19.19 6.73 -20.42
CA HIS A 16 -20.56 6.95 -20.84
C HIS A 16 -21.29 7.78 -19.78
N GLU A 17 -22.24 8.63 -20.18
CA GLU A 17 -23.00 9.54 -19.31
C GLU A 17 -23.61 8.85 -18.08
N SER A 18 -23.98 7.57 -18.23
CA SER A 18 -24.41 6.66 -17.15
C SER A 18 -23.41 6.49 -16.00
N VAL A 19 -22.10 6.53 -16.26
CA VAL A 19 -21.02 6.42 -15.27
C VAL A 19 -20.85 7.75 -14.53
N LEU A 20 -20.86 8.87 -15.26
CA LEU A 20 -20.79 10.22 -14.66
C LEU A 20 -21.96 10.50 -13.70
N ARG A 21 -23.17 9.99 -14.00
CA ARG A 21 -24.34 10.12 -13.11
C ARG A 21 -24.17 9.37 -11.79
N SER A 22 -23.49 8.22 -11.78
CA SER A 22 -23.20 7.42 -10.56
C SER A 22 -22.13 8.01 -9.65
N HIS A 23 -21.32 8.93 -10.17
CA HIS A 23 -20.32 9.63 -9.40
C HIS A 23 -20.87 10.91 -8.76
N LYS A 24 -21.90 11.54 -9.35
CA LYS A 24 -22.54 12.74 -8.78
C LYS A 24 -23.22 12.53 -7.41
N SER A 25 -23.61 11.29 -7.08
CA SER A 25 -24.20 10.95 -5.76
C SER A 25 -23.15 10.64 -4.68
N ARG A 26 -21.87 10.56 -5.05
CA ARG A 26 -20.78 10.25 -4.11
C ARG A 26 -20.23 11.54 -3.52
N THR A 27 -20.66 11.86 -2.31
CA THR A 27 -20.10 12.96 -1.51
C THR A 27 -19.02 12.46 -0.56
N ALA A 28 -18.25 13.37 0.04
CA ALA A 28 -17.30 13.03 1.09
C ALA A 28 -18.00 12.39 2.31
N GLU A 29 -19.19 12.87 2.66
CA GLU A 29 -20.01 12.34 3.75
C GLU A 29 -20.46 10.91 3.49
N ALA A 30 -20.96 10.61 2.29
CA ALA A 30 -21.43 9.26 1.97
C ALA A 30 -20.28 8.28 1.68
N SER A 31 -19.19 8.77 1.08
CA SER A 31 -18.13 7.92 0.54
C SER A 31 -16.92 7.78 1.46
N ALA A 32 -16.61 8.82 2.23
CA ALA A 32 -15.43 8.94 3.09
C ALA A 32 -15.79 9.21 4.57
N ALA A 33 -17.03 8.90 5.01
CA ALA A 33 -17.48 9.04 6.41
C ALA A 33 -16.46 8.54 7.44
N TYR A 34 -15.86 7.38 7.16
CA TYR A 34 -14.88 6.70 8.01
C TYR A 34 -13.59 7.51 8.20
N LEU A 35 -13.25 8.39 7.26
CA LEU A 35 -12.07 9.25 7.27
C LEU A 35 -12.35 10.61 7.89
N LEU A 36 -13.57 11.15 7.78
CA LEU A 36 -13.90 12.53 8.17
C LEU A 36 -13.44 12.92 9.58
N PRO A 37 -13.55 12.07 10.62
CA PRO A 37 -13.08 12.42 11.97
C PRO A 37 -11.57 12.71 12.06
N SER A 38 -10.79 12.31 11.06
CA SER A 38 -9.35 12.53 11.02
C SER A 38 -8.95 13.80 10.25
N ILE A 39 -9.88 14.45 9.55
CA ILE A 39 -9.61 15.62 8.72
C ILE A 39 -9.56 16.88 9.60
N ARG A 40 -8.50 17.68 9.43
CA ARG A 40 -8.37 19.01 10.04
C ARG A 40 -8.35 20.11 8.99
N PRO A 41 -8.80 21.34 9.31
CA PRO A 41 -8.98 22.42 8.34
C PRO A 41 -7.74 22.81 7.53
N ASP A 42 -6.54 22.53 8.04
CA ASP A 42 -5.22 22.91 7.50
C ASP A 42 -4.52 21.80 6.71
N MET A 43 -5.16 20.65 6.55
CA MET A 43 -4.53 19.48 5.92
C MET A 43 -4.41 19.58 4.39
N SER A 44 -3.36 18.94 3.89
CA SER A 44 -3.19 18.63 2.48
C SER A 44 -3.71 17.22 2.15
N ILE A 45 -4.64 17.13 1.20
CA ILE A 45 -5.29 15.86 0.82
C ILE A 45 -5.01 15.56 -0.67
N LEU A 46 -4.60 14.33 -0.96
CA LEU A 46 -4.56 13.79 -2.32
C LEU A 46 -5.73 12.81 -2.48
N ASP A 47 -6.62 13.07 -3.45
CA ASP A 47 -7.72 12.17 -3.82
C ASP A 47 -7.37 11.45 -5.12
N VAL A 48 -7.06 10.16 -5.00
CA VAL A 48 -6.59 9.31 -6.08
C VAL A 48 -7.76 8.67 -6.80
N GLY A 49 -7.78 8.75 -8.14
CA GLY A 49 -8.90 8.36 -8.99
C GLY A 49 -10.13 9.22 -8.70
N CYS A 50 -9.96 10.53 -8.71
CA CYS A 50 -10.98 11.49 -8.25
C CYS A 50 -12.23 11.52 -9.13
N GLY A 51 -12.19 10.97 -10.36
CA GLY A 51 -13.29 11.00 -11.30
C GLY A 51 -13.79 12.44 -11.53
N PRO A 52 -15.09 12.71 -11.46
CA PRO A 52 -15.63 14.05 -11.65
C PRO A 52 -15.46 14.98 -10.43
N GLY A 53 -14.67 14.59 -9.44
CA GLY A 53 -14.23 15.47 -8.35
C GLY A 53 -15.24 15.74 -7.25
N THR A 54 -16.34 14.99 -7.15
CA THR A 54 -17.39 15.25 -6.15
C THR A 54 -16.94 15.00 -4.71
N ILE A 55 -16.19 13.92 -4.47
CA ILE A 55 -15.57 13.66 -3.16
C ILE A 55 -14.48 14.70 -2.89
N THR A 56 -13.65 14.99 -3.91
CA THR A 56 -12.57 15.97 -3.85
C THR A 56 -13.07 17.37 -3.47
N ALA A 57 -14.20 17.81 -4.03
CA ALA A 57 -14.85 19.06 -3.68
C ALA A 57 -15.33 19.06 -2.21
N GLY A 58 -15.92 17.94 -1.74
CA GLY A 58 -16.28 17.78 -0.33
C GLY A 58 -15.07 17.89 0.61
N PHE A 59 -13.94 17.29 0.25
CA PHE A 59 -12.70 17.47 1.00
C PHE A 59 -12.24 18.93 1.00
N ALA A 60 -12.33 19.63 -0.13
CA ALA A 60 -11.93 21.04 -0.22
C ALA A 60 -12.72 21.94 0.74
N VAL A 61 -14.03 21.68 0.90
CA VAL A 61 -14.89 22.34 1.90
C VAL A 61 -14.43 22.04 3.34
N LEU A 62 -13.97 20.82 3.61
CA LEU A 62 -13.52 20.38 4.94
C LEU A 62 -12.13 20.91 5.31
N VAL A 63 -11.30 21.29 4.33
CA VAL A 63 -9.94 21.82 4.55
C VAL A 63 -9.78 23.27 4.05
N PRO A 64 -10.56 24.24 4.56
CA PRO A 64 -10.56 25.61 4.03
C PRO A 64 -9.22 26.36 4.19
N GLN A 65 -8.33 25.90 5.07
CA GLN A 65 -6.98 26.45 5.27
C GLN A 65 -5.90 25.56 4.62
N GLY A 66 -6.29 24.41 4.09
CA GLY A 66 -5.44 23.42 3.48
C GLY A 66 -5.55 23.43 1.96
N ARG A 67 -5.27 22.27 1.34
CA ARG A 67 -5.35 22.10 -0.12
C ARG A 67 -5.77 20.68 -0.49
N VAL A 68 -6.48 20.54 -1.59
CA VAL A 68 -6.85 19.24 -2.15
C VAL A 68 -6.36 19.11 -3.58
N ILE A 69 -5.74 17.99 -3.90
CA ILE A 69 -5.38 17.63 -5.27
C ILE A 69 -6.16 16.38 -5.66
N GLY A 70 -6.92 16.44 -6.74
CA GLY A 70 -7.51 15.27 -7.39
C GLY A 70 -6.62 14.76 -8.52
N ILE A 71 -6.36 13.45 -8.57
CA ILE A 71 -5.65 12.82 -9.69
C ILE A 71 -6.53 11.77 -10.37
N ASP A 72 -6.59 11.78 -11.70
CA ASP A 72 -7.27 10.74 -12.48
C ASP A 72 -6.52 10.51 -13.80
N MET A 73 -6.69 9.34 -14.43
CA MET A 73 -6.09 9.06 -15.73
C MET A 73 -6.89 9.69 -16.88
N GLY A 74 -8.17 9.98 -16.69
CA GLY A 74 -9.05 10.52 -17.72
C GLY A 74 -8.99 12.05 -17.81
N ALA A 75 -8.30 12.61 -18.81
CA ALA A 75 -8.28 14.06 -19.01
C ALA A 75 -9.70 14.65 -19.14
N GLU A 76 -10.60 13.97 -19.85
CA GLU A 76 -12.00 14.41 -20.04
C GLU A 76 -12.80 14.45 -18.73
N VAL A 77 -12.55 13.53 -17.79
CA VAL A 77 -13.26 13.55 -16.50
C VAL A 77 -12.77 14.69 -15.61
N LEU A 78 -11.49 15.05 -15.72
CA LEU A 78 -10.92 16.18 -14.99
C LEU A 78 -11.44 17.53 -15.48
N GLU A 79 -11.79 17.67 -16.76
CA GLU A 79 -12.46 18.90 -17.24
C GLU A 79 -13.81 19.10 -16.54
N HIS A 80 -14.59 18.03 -16.35
CA HIS A 80 -15.84 18.09 -15.58
C HIS A 80 -15.59 18.42 -14.10
N ALA A 81 -14.52 17.85 -13.51
CA ALA A 81 -14.15 18.10 -12.14
C ALA A 81 -13.77 19.57 -11.90
N ARG A 82 -12.97 20.16 -12.81
CA ARG A 82 -12.61 21.58 -12.79
C ARG A 82 -13.85 22.47 -12.90
N ALA A 83 -14.71 22.21 -13.88
CA ALA A 83 -15.95 22.98 -14.05
C ALA A 83 -16.86 22.90 -12.81
N SER A 84 -16.93 21.74 -12.14
CA SER A 84 -17.72 21.58 -10.92
C SER A 84 -17.13 22.33 -9.72
N ALA A 85 -15.80 22.37 -9.60
CA ALA A 85 -15.12 23.15 -8.56
C ALA A 85 -15.29 24.66 -8.76
N GLU A 86 -15.18 25.13 -10.00
CA GLU A 86 -15.42 26.53 -10.38
C GLU A 86 -16.86 26.97 -10.06
N GLN A 87 -17.85 26.14 -10.39
CA GLN A 87 -19.26 26.41 -10.06
C GLN A 87 -19.53 26.52 -8.56
N GLN A 88 -18.72 25.85 -7.73
CA GLN A 88 -18.81 25.90 -6.28
C GLN A 88 -17.90 26.98 -5.66
N ALA A 89 -17.17 27.74 -6.49
CA ALA A 89 -16.20 28.74 -6.07
C ALA A 89 -15.13 28.19 -5.09
N LEU A 90 -14.66 26.96 -5.33
CA LEU A 90 -13.61 26.33 -4.53
C LEU A 90 -12.24 26.73 -5.06
N GLU A 91 -11.44 27.43 -4.25
CA GLU A 91 -10.12 27.95 -4.65
C GLU A 91 -8.95 27.08 -4.18
N ASN A 92 -9.17 26.20 -3.19
CA ASN A 92 -8.16 25.35 -2.57
C ASN A 92 -8.09 23.94 -3.17
N ILE A 93 -8.58 23.76 -4.40
CA ILE A 93 -8.64 22.48 -5.11
C ILE A 93 -7.99 22.56 -6.49
N THR A 94 -7.18 21.56 -6.84
CA THR A 94 -6.60 21.42 -8.19
C THR A 94 -6.71 19.99 -8.71
N PHE A 95 -6.61 19.82 -10.02
CA PHE A 95 -6.76 18.53 -10.69
C PHE A 95 -5.63 18.25 -11.68
N GLN A 96 -5.08 17.05 -11.63
CA GLN A 96 -3.93 16.63 -12.44
C GLN A 96 -4.16 15.26 -13.09
N VAL A 97 -3.70 15.09 -14.33
CA VAL A 97 -3.69 13.76 -14.97
C VAL A 97 -2.52 12.95 -14.40
N GLY A 98 -2.78 11.69 -14.02
CA GLY A 98 -1.72 10.75 -13.70
C GLY A 98 -2.23 9.41 -13.15
N SER A 99 -1.29 8.54 -12.78
CA SER A 99 -1.55 7.16 -12.39
C SER A 99 -1.23 6.93 -10.92
N VAL A 100 -2.06 6.17 -10.21
CA VAL A 100 -1.74 5.73 -8.83
C VAL A 100 -0.52 4.82 -8.78
N LEU A 101 -0.18 4.16 -9.88
CA LEU A 101 1.00 3.27 -9.96
C LEU A 101 2.32 4.05 -10.06
N GLU A 102 2.24 5.37 -10.26
CA GLU A 102 3.39 6.28 -10.33
C GLU A 102 2.88 7.71 -10.06
N LEU A 103 2.75 8.05 -8.77
CA LEU A 103 2.21 9.34 -8.36
C LEU A 103 3.25 10.44 -8.61
N PRO A 104 2.91 11.51 -9.34
CA PRO A 104 3.84 12.57 -9.76
C PRO A 104 4.12 13.58 -8.63
N PHE A 105 4.30 13.09 -7.40
CA PHE A 105 4.54 13.89 -6.21
C PHE A 105 5.74 13.35 -5.45
N PRO A 106 6.53 14.21 -4.77
CA PRO A 106 7.57 13.78 -3.86
C PRO A 106 7.04 12.91 -2.72
N ALA A 107 7.94 12.15 -2.08
CA ALA A 107 7.61 11.48 -0.83
C ALA A 107 7.25 12.50 0.26
N ASN A 108 6.45 12.09 1.26
CA ASN A 108 6.10 12.92 2.41
C ASN A 108 5.41 14.26 2.07
N THR A 109 4.51 14.26 1.10
CA THR A 109 3.85 15.48 0.60
C THR A 109 2.50 15.76 1.25
N PHE A 110 1.68 14.74 1.48
CA PHE A 110 0.28 14.89 1.87
C PHE A 110 0.01 14.39 3.29
N ASP A 111 -0.86 15.07 4.02
CA ASP A 111 -1.34 14.63 5.33
C ASP A 111 -2.29 13.43 5.18
N ILE A 112 -3.11 13.43 4.13
CA ILE A 112 -4.03 12.35 3.80
C ILE A 112 -3.93 11.99 2.32
N VAL A 113 -3.90 10.70 2.02
CA VAL A 113 -4.06 10.17 0.66
C VAL A 113 -5.25 9.24 0.63
N HIS A 114 -6.26 9.56 -0.16
CA HIS A 114 -7.53 8.86 -0.23
C HIS A 114 -7.71 8.18 -1.60
N ALA A 115 -8.35 7.01 -1.62
CA ALA A 115 -8.83 6.35 -2.84
C ALA A 115 -10.19 5.69 -2.59
N HIS A 116 -11.14 5.86 -3.51
CA HIS A 116 -12.46 5.23 -3.42
C HIS A 116 -12.84 4.56 -4.74
N GLN A 117 -12.89 3.22 -4.72
CA GLN A 117 -13.21 2.37 -5.87
C GLN A 117 -12.19 2.50 -7.01
N VAL A 118 -10.90 2.50 -6.68
CA VAL A 118 -9.79 2.74 -7.62
C VAL A 118 -8.81 1.58 -7.63
N ILE A 119 -8.38 1.14 -6.46
CA ILE A 119 -7.35 0.10 -6.30
C ILE A 119 -7.83 -1.23 -6.88
N GLN A 120 -9.14 -1.52 -6.80
CA GLN A 120 -9.73 -2.71 -7.45
C GLN A 120 -9.51 -2.78 -8.96
N HIS A 121 -9.27 -1.65 -9.62
CA HIS A 121 -9.08 -1.56 -11.07
C HIS A 121 -7.61 -1.57 -11.48
N THR A 122 -6.68 -1.50 -10.53
CA THR A 122 -5.26 -1.46 -10.86
C THR A 122 -4.72 -2.83 -11.21
N THR A 123 -3.69 -2.87 -12.06
CA THR A 123 -2.96 -4.11 -12.38
C THR A 123 -2.02 -4.55 -11.26
N ASP A 124 -1.70 -3.64 -10.35
CA ASP A 124 -0.84 -3.90 -9.19
C ASP A 124 -1.39 -3.13 -7.99
N GLN A 125 -2.14 -3.82 -7.13
CA GLN A 125 -2.80 -3.22 -5.97
C GLN A 125 -1.80 -2.90 -4.87
N VAL A 126 -0.71 -3.67 -4.78
CA VAL A 126 0.35 -3.45 -3.77
C VAL A 126 1.15 -2.22 -4.14
N LYS A 127 1.59 -2.09 -5.40
CA LYS A 127 2.31 -0.90 -5.88
C LYS A 127 1.49 0.38 -5.72
N ALA A 128 0.18 0.32 -6.00
CA ALA A 128 -0.70 1.46 -5.79
C ALA A 128 -0.68 1.93 -4.31
N LEU A 129 -0.77 1.00 -3.35
CA LEU A 129 -0.68 1.33 -1.93
C LEU A 129 0.72 1.77 -1.50
N GLN A 130 1.78 1.24 -2.12
CA GLN A 130 3.16 1.69 -1.88
C GLN A 130 3.35 3.15 -2.31
N GLU A 131 2.84 3.53 -3.48
CA GLU A 131 2.88 4.91 -3.96
C GLU A 131 2.06 5.85 -3.07
N MET A 132 0.85 5.44 -2.67
CA MET A 132 0.04 6.20 -1.71
C MET A 132 0.79 6.38 -0.38
N ARG A 133 1.41 5.32 0.16
CA ARG A 133 2.25 5.39 1.38
C ARG A 133 3.45 6.31 1.19
N ARG A 134 4.13 6.26 0.04
CA ARG A 134 5.32 7.06 -0.27
C ARG A 134 5.01 8.55 -0.19
N VAL A 135 3.96 9.00 -0.86
CA VAL A 135 3.60 10.44 -0.93
C VAL A 135 2.90 10.94 0.34
N THR A 136 2.44 10.05 1.20
CA THR A 136 1.90 10.42 2.53
C THR A 136 3.04 10.78 3.49
N LYS A 137 2.86 11.83 4.30
CA LYS A 137 3.78 12.25 5.37
C LYS A 137 3.91 11.20 6.46
N ASN A 138 5.02 11.23 7.20
CA ASN A 138 5.12 10.53 8.48
C ASN A 138 4.04 11.08 9.44
N GLY A 139 3.31 10.21 10.13
CA GLY A 139 2.13 10.54 10.92
C GLY A 139 0.85 10.81 10.11
N GLY A 140 0.90 10.73 8.78
CA GLY A 140 -0.25 10.91 7.89
C GLY A 140 -1.12 9.66 7.74
N ILE A 141 -2.17 9.75 6.92
CA ILE A 141 -3.16 8.68 6.74
C ILE A 141 -3.31 8.30 5.27
N VAL A 142 -3.25 6.99 4.98
CA VAL A 142 -3.76 6.42 3.73
C VAL A 142 -5.16 5.86 3.99
N ALA A 143 -6.15 6.30 3.22
CA ALA A 143 -7.55 5.92 3.37
C ALA A 143 -8.08 5.29 2.08
N VAL A 144 -8.62 4.07 2.18
CA VAL A 144 -9.09 3.33 1.00
C VAL A 144 -10.46 2.71 1.27
N ARG A 145 -11.37 2.87 0.31
CA ARG A 145 -12.66 2.18 0.30
C ARG A 145 -12.87 1.46 -1.03
N GLU A 146 -13.12 0.16 -0.97
CA GLU A 146 -13.29 -0.69 -2.15
C GLU A 146 -14.52 -1.60 -2.01
N ALA A 147 -15.10 -1.96 -3.15
CA ALA A 147 -16.23 -2.89 -3.20
C ALA A 147 -15.79 -4.33 -2.95
N ASP A 148 -16.69 -5.12 -2.37
CA ASP A 148 -16.61 -6.59 -2.38
C ASP A 148 -17.73 -7.14 -3.25
N ARG A 149 -17.42 -7.42 -4.52
CA ARG A 149 -18.43 -7.77 -5.53
C ARG A 149 -18.98 -9.17 -5.35
N ALA A 150 -18.20 -10.11 -4.82
CA ALA A 150 -18.68 -11.44 -4.43
C ALA A 150 -19.65 -11.40 -3.24
N ALA A 151 -19.70 -10.29 -2.49
CA ALA A 151 -20.66 -10.04 -1.41
C ALA A 151 -21.87 -9.19 -1.85
N MET A 152 -22.08 -9.01 -3.17
CA MET A 152 -23.32 -8.43 -3.69
C MET A 152 -24.50 -9.34 -3.39
N THR A 153 -25.62 -8.74 -2.99
CA THR A 153 -26.87 -9.45 -2.72
C THR A 153 -28.05 -8.62 -3.19
N TRP A 154 -29.10 -9.27 -3.68
CA TRP A 154 -30.27 -8.61 -4.23
C TRP A 154 -31.51 -9.49 -4.11
N PHE A 155 -32.66 -8.89 -4.38
CA PHE A 155 -33.95 -9.58 -4.55
C PHE A 155 -34.74 -8.85 -5.64
N PRO A 156 -35.56 -9.54 -6.46
CA PRO A 156 -35.63 -10.99 -6.61
C PRO A 156 -34.39 -11.58 -7.31
N ASN A 157 -34.14 -12.87 -7.08
CA ASN A 157 -33.02 -13.57 -7.73
C ASN A 157 -33.41 -13.97 -9.16
N LEU A 158 -33.02 -13.14 -10.13
CA LEU A 158 -33.16 -13.44 -11.55
C LEU A 158 -31.87 -14.06 -12.10
N GLU A 159 -32.00 -15.07 -12.95
CA GLU A 159 -30.88 -15.78 -13.58
C GLU A 159 -29.92 -14.82 -14.30
N GLY A 160 -30.45 -13.87 -15.08
CA GLY A 160 -29.62 -12.89 -15.80
C GLY A 160 -28.77 -11.99 -14.88
N LEU A 161 -29.17 -11.75 -13.63
CA LEU A 161 -28.33 -11.02 -12.67
C LEU A 161 -27.17 -11.89 -12.14
N GLU A 162 -27.36 -13.21 -12.03
CA GLU A 162 -26.24 -14.12 -11.70
C GLU A 162 -25.26 -14.25 -12.87
N GLU A 163 -25.77 -14.33 -14.11
CA GLU A 163 -24.95 -14.31 -15.31
C GLU A 163 -24.16 -13.02 -15.44
N TRP A 164 -24.82 -11.88 -15.20
CA TRP A 164 -24.18 -10.57 -15.12
C TRP A 164 -23.00 -10.58 -14.14
N ARG A 165 -23.21 -11.07 -12.91
CA ARG A 165 -22.17 -11.13 -11.88
C ARG A 165 -20.99 -11.96 -12.36
N ARG A 166 -21.24 -13.13 -12.96
CA ARG A 166 -20.19 -14.01 -13.51
C ARG A 166 -19.37 -13.30 -14.60
N ILE A 167 -20.02 -12.69 -15.58
CA ILE A 167 -19.37 -12.02 -16.71
C ILE A 167 -18.57 -10.80 -16.23
N TYR A 168 -19.17 -9.98 -15.36
CA TYR A 168 -18.50 -8.82 -14.77
C TYR A 168 -17.22 -9.23 -14.03
N THR A 169 -17.30 -10.23 -13.17
CA THR A 169 -16.14 -10.73 -12.41
C THR A 169 -15.04 -11.26 -13.34
N ALA A 170 -15.40 -12.01 -14.39
CA ALA A 170 -14.43 -12.53 -15.36
C ALA A 170 -13.70 -11.40 -16.10
N ILE A 171 -14.45 -10.41 -16.60
CA ILE A 171 -13.88 -9.27 -17.32
C ILE A 171 -12.98 -8.43 -16.41
N ALA A 172 -13.42 -8.12 -15.19
CA ALA A 172 -12.64 -7.34 -14.24
C ALA A 172 -11.28 -8.00 -13.96
N ARG A 173 -11.26 -9.32 -13.77
CA ARG A 173 -10.03 -10.10 -13.54
C ARG A 173 -9.16 -10.22 -14.78
N SER A 174 -9.76 -10.30 -15.96
CA SER A 174 -9.00 -10.39 -17.23
C SER A 174 -8.14 -9.15 -17.50
N SER A 175 -8.57 -8.00 -16.97
CA SER A 175 -7.81 -6.76 -17.00
C SER A 175 -6.77 -6.68 -15.87
N GLY A 176 -6.60 -7.69 -15.03
CA GLY A 176 -5.70 -7.63 -13.87
C GLY A 176 -6.25 -6.89 -12.65
N GLY A 177 -7.52 -6.46 -12.70
CA GLY A 177 -8.23 -5.93 -11.54
C GLY A 177 -8.69 -7.04 -10.58
N GLU A 178 -9.05 -6.66 -9.36
CA GLU A 178 -9.63 -7.57 -8.38
C GLU A 178 -11.00 -7.01 -7.93
N PRO A 179 -12.12 -7.56 -8.45
CA PRO A 179 -13.45 -7.08 -8.10
C PRO A 179 -13.82 -7.34 -6.63
N ASP A 180 -13.18 -8.28 -5.95
CA ASP A 180 -13.41 -8.57 -4.52
C ASP A 180 -12.39 -7.82 -3.64
N ALA A 181 -12.14 -6.56 -3.95
CA ALA A 181 -11.06 -5.77 -3.36
C ALA A 181 -11.28 -5.43 -1.88
N GLY A 182 -12.53 -5.14 -1.48
CA GLY A 182 -12.86 -4.72 -0.12
C GLY A 182 -12.36 -5.67 0.96
N ARG A 183 -12.44 -6.99 0.73
CA ARG A 183 -11.94 -8.01 1.67
C ARG A 183 -10.42 -8.15 1.70
N ARG A 184 -9.70 -7.62 0.69
CA ARG A 184 -8.24 -7.80 0.52
C ARG A 184 -7.40 -6.59 0.92
N LEU A 185 -8.03 -5.46 1.27
CA LEU A 185 -7.33 -4.21 1.59
C LEU A 185 -6.18 -4.39 2.59
N HIS A 186 -6.45 -5.02 3.74
CA HIS A 186 -5.45 -5.25 4.78
C HIS A 186 -4.30 -6.15 4.32
N PHE A 187 -4.57 -7.12 3.45
CA PHE A 187 -3.56 -8.00 2.90
C PHE A 187 -2.62 -7.23 1.98
N TRP A 188 -3.17 -6.39 1.09
CA TRP A 188 -2.37 -5.54 0.23
C TRP A 188 -1.61 -4.47 1.00
N ALA A 189 -2.19 -3.87 2.04
CA ALA A 189 -1.52 -2.90 2.90
C ALA A 189 -0.29 -3.48 3.60
N LYS A 190 -0.39 -4.70 4.17
CA LYS A 190 0.76 -5.38 4.75
C LYS A 190 1.89 -5.60 3.74
N LYS A 191 1.54 -6.04 2.52
CA LYS A 191 2.51 -6.19 1.43
C LYS A 191 3.11 -4.86 0.96
N ALA A 192 2.38 -3.76 1.13
CA ALA A 192 2.85 -2.41 0.85
C ALA A 192 3.73 -1.81 1.98
N GLY A 193 4.03 -2.57 3.04
CA GLY A 193 4.91 -2.16 4.13
C GLY A 193 4.20 -1.52 5.33
N PHE A 194 2.88 -1.65 5.45
CA PHE A 194 2.17 -1.26 6.67
C PHE A 194 2.23 -2.36 7.73
N LYS A 195 2.59 -2.00 8.96
CA LYS A 195 2.55 -2.88 10.14
C LYS A 195 1.08 -3.12 10.55
N ARG A 196 0.80 -4.19 11.29
CA ARG A 196 -0.60 -4.59 11.60
C ARG A 196 -1.34 -3.57 12.46
N ASP A 197 -0.65 -2.98 13.43
CA ASP A 197 -1.09 -1.94 14.35
C ASP A 197 -1.37 -0.59 13.66
N GLN A 198 -0.75 -0.37 12.49
CA GLN A 198 -1.02 0.80 11.64
C GLN A 198 -2.35 0.69 10.87
N ILE A 199 -2.97 -0.51 10.80
CA ILE A 199 -4.12 -0.78 9.94
C ILE A 199 -5.42 -0.88 10.75
N SER A 200 -6.34 0.05 10.51
CA SER A 200 -7.73 0.00 10.98
C SER A 200 -8.66 -0.37 9.83
N LEU A 201 -9.62 -1.27 10.11
CA LEU A 201 -10.61 -1.70 9.14
C LEU A 201 -12.02 -1.39 9.64
N SER A 202 -12.89 -1.00 8.71
CA SER A 202 -14.32 -0.90 8.90
C SER A 202 -15.06 -1.35 7.64
N THR A 203 -16.37 -1.39 7.71
CA THR A 203 -17.22 -1.75 6.57
C THR A 203 -18.37 -0.78 6.45
N ALA A 204 -18.85 -0.59 5.22
CA ALA A 204 -20.12 0.08 4.94
C ALA A 204 -20.88 -0.72 3.89
N THR A 205 -22.16 -0.39 3.72
CA THR A 205 -23.01 -1.01 2.70
C THR A 205 -23.63 0.09 1.85
N ASN A 206 -23.60 -0.09 0.53
CA ASN A 206 -24.46 0.68 -0.36
C ASN A 206 -25.75 -0.09 -0.54
N LEU A 207 -26.90 0.56 -0.35
CA LEU A 207 -28.23 -0.02 -0.52
C LEU A 207 -28.97 0.78 -1.61
N TYR A 208 -29.64 0.06 -2.50
CA TYR A 208 -30.60 0.59 -3.46
C TYR A 208 -31.91 -0.13 -3.23
N ALA A 209 -32.91 0.55 -2.68
CA ALA A 209 -34.16 -0.11 -2.26
C ALA A 209 -35.42 0.74 -2.52
N THR A 210 -35.27 2.03 -2.78
CA THR A 210 -36.41 2.84 -3.25
C THR A 210 -36.64 2.62 -4.75
N ALA A 211 -37.87 2.82 -5.22
CA ALA A 211 -38.19 2.70 -6.65
C ALA A 211 -37.29 3.59 -7.54
N GLU A 212 -36.90 4.77 -7.05
CA GLU A 212 -35.97 5.67 -7.74
C GLU A 212 -34.56 5.07 -7.82
N GLU A 213 -34.03 4.57 -6.71
CA GLU A 213 -32.69 3.95 -6.64
C GLU A 213 -32.61 2.66 -7.45
N VAL A 214 -33.62 1.80 -7.33
CA VAL A 214 -33.78 0.56 -8.10
C VAL A 214 -33.83 0.88 -9.58
N GLY A 215 -34.72 1.79 -9.98
CA GLY A 215 -34.85 2.23 -11.36
C GLY A 215 -33.55 2.82 -11.89
N TRP A 216 -32.86 3.65 -11.10
CA TRP A 216 -31.59 4.21 -11.49
C TRP A 216 -30.48 3.15 -11.65
N TRP A 217 -30.30 2.28 -10.65
CA TRP A 217 -29.24 1.27 -10.64
C TRP A 217 -29.43 0.22 -11.73
N GLY A 218 -30.65 -0.32 -11.85
CA GLY A 218 -30.95 -1.37 -12.81
C GLY A 218 -30.90 -0.89 -14.25
N ASN A 219 -31.46 0.28 -14.57
CA ASN A 219 -31.37 0.82 -15.93
C ASN A 219 -29.93 1.16 -16.33
N MET A 220 -29.12 1.69 -15.41
CA MET A 220 -27.69 1.93 -15.66
C MET A 220 -26.97 0.62 -16.05
N TRP A 221 -27.24 -0.49 -15.36
CA TRP A 221 -26.64 -1.78 -15.72
C TRP A 221 -27.20 -2.37 -17.01
N ALA A 222 -28.51 -2.25 -17.26
CA ALA A 222 -29.12 -2.68 -18.51
C ALA A 222 -28.51 -1.98 -19.73
N ASP A 223 -28.30 -0.67 -19.65
CA ASP A 223 -27.66 0.11 -20.71
C ASP A 223 -26.19 -0.31 -20.86
N ARG A 224 -25.48 -0.53 -19.75
CA ARG A 224 -24.07 -0.95 -19.77
C ARG A 224 -23.88 -2.31 -20.45
N MET A 225 -24.82 -3.23 -20.31
CA MET A 225 -24.74 -4.53 -20.98
C MET A 225 -24.78 -4.44 -22.50
N THR A 226 -25.40 -3.41 -23.06
CA THR A 226 -25.67 -3.35 -24.51
C THR A 226 -24.92 -2.21 -25.22
N GLN A 227 -24.67 -1.09 -24.55
CA GLN A 227 -24.24 0.16 -25.19
C GLN A 227 -22.92 0.72 -24.62
N SER A 228 -22.04 -0.14 -24.10
CA SER A 228 -20.82 0.36 -23.44
C SER A 228 -19.54 -0.36 -23.85
N LEU A 229 -18.42 0.20 -23.43
CA LEU A 229 -17.13 -0.46 -23.60
C LEU A 229 -17.09 -1.83 -22.91
N PHE A 230 -17.88 -2.03 -21.85
CA PHE A 230 -18.05 -3.33 -21.22
C PHE A 230 -18.65 -4.36 -22.17
N SER A 231 -19.71 -4.02 -22.91
CA SER A 231 -20.35 -4.96 -23.86
C SER A 231 -19.37 -5.33 -24.98
N LYS A 232 -18.62 -4.34 -25.48
CA LYS A 232 -17.56 -4.56 -26.46
C LYS A 232 -16.47 -5.50 -25.92
N THR A 233 -15.95 -5.24 -24.72
CA THR A 233 -14.93 -6.10 -24.08
C THR A 233 -15.46 -7.51 -23.81
N ALA A 234 -16.73 -7.65 -23.41
CA ALA A 234 -17.36 -8.94 -23.19
C ALA A 234 -17.39 -9.78 -24.49
N MET A 235 -17.77 -9.18 -25.60
CA MET A 235 -17.83 -9.84 -26.90
C MET A 235 -16.44 -10.14 -27.48
N GLU A 236 -15.55 -9.15 -27.52
CA GLU A 236 -14.19 -9.31 -28.06
C GLU A 236 -13.34 -10.30 -27.26
N GLY A 237 -13.57 -10.37 -25.94
CA GLY A 237 -12.92 -11.33 -25.05
C GLY A 237 -13.56 -12.71 -25.00
N GLY A 238 -14.68 -12.93 -25.72
CA GLY A 238 -15.39 -14.21 -25.73
C GLY A 238 -16.08 -14.57 -24.40
N TYR A 239 -16.37 -13.57 -23.55
CA TYR A 239 -17.04 -13.77 -22.26
C TYR A 239 -18.57 -13.92 -22.39
N ALA A 240 -19.15 -13.26 -23.40
CA ALA A 240 -20.57 -13.30 -23.70
C ALA A 240 -20.84 -12.91 -25.17
N SER A 241 -21.86 -13.49 -25.76
CA SER A 241 -22.45 -13.10 -27.03
C SER A 241 -23.36 -11.88 -26.89
N SER A 242 -23.69 -11.24 -28.02
CA SER A 242 -24.65 -10.13 -28.04
C SER A 242 -26.05 -10.56 -27.56
N GLU A 243 -26.43 -11.81 -27.79
CA GLU A 243 -27.72 -12.36 -27.34
C GLU A 243 -27.74 -12.51 -25.82
N GLU A 244 -26.70 -13.11 -25.22
CA GLU A 244 -26.56 -13.22 -23.75
C GLU A 244 -26.56 -11.84 -23.09
N LEU A 245 -25.82 -10.87 -23.63
CA LEU A 245 -25.80 -9.51 -23.09
C LEU A 245 -27.17 -8.81 -23.17
N THR A 246 -27.97 -9.11 -24.20
CA THR A 246 -29.33 -8.58 -24.34
C THR A 246 -30.26 -9.24 -23.33
N HIS A 247 -30.15 -10.55 -23.14
CA HIS A 247 -30.88 -11.30 -22.11
C HIS A 247 -30.61 -10.72 -20.70
N ILE A 248 -29.35 -10.48 -20.38
CA ILE A 248 -28.95 -9.88 -19.10
C ILE A 248 -29.52 -8.46 -18.95
N ALA A 249 -29.50 -7.65 -20.00
CA ALA A 249 -30.10 -6.31 -19.97
C ALA A 249 -31.61 -6.37 -19.69
N ASP A 250 -32.31 -7.32 -20.29
CA ASP A 250 -33.74 -7.52 -20.07
C ASP A 250 -34.02 -8.03 -18.65
N ALA A 251 -33.16 -8.88 -18.07
CA ALA A 251 -33.26 -9.29 -16.67
C ALA A 251 -33.11 -8.09 -15.71
N TRP A 252 -32.18 -7.15 -15.97
CA TRP A 252 -32.08 -5.90 -15.21
C TRP A 252 -33.34 -5.04 -15.32
N ARG A 253 -33.95 -4.95 -16.51
CA ARG A 253 -35.22 -4.21 -16.69
C ARG A 253 -36.40 -4.89 -16.01
N GLN A 254 -36.44 -6.22 -16.02
CA GLN A 254 -37.42 -7.00 -15.25
C GLN A 254 -37.26 -6.74 -13.76
N TRP A 255 -36.02 -6.78 -13.25
CA TRP A 255 -35.72 -6.49 -11.85
C TRP A 255 -36.17 -5.09 -11.43
N VAL A 256 -35.97 -4.09 -12.29
CA VAL A 256 -36.48 -2.71 -12.06
C VAL A 256 -37.99 -2.65 -11.93
N GLY A 257 -38.73 -3.53 -12.60
CA GLY A 257 -40.19 -3.56 -12.59
C GLY A 257 -40.81 -4.27 -11.38
N ASP A 258 -39.99 -4.89 -10.53
CA ASP A 258 -40.46 -5.63 -9.35
C ASP A 258 -40.58 -4.70 -8.14
N GLU A 259 -41.72 -4.75 -7.43
CA GLU A 259 -42.01 -3.83 -6.31
C GLU A 259 -41.20 -4.13 -5.04
N ASP A 260 -40.71 -5.37 -4.92
CA ASP A 260 -39.89 -5.81 -3.78
C ASP A 260 -38.39 -5.72 -4.08
N ALA A 261 -38.01 -5.16 -5.25
CA ALA A 261 -36.63 -5.12 -5.70
C ALA A 261 -35.72 -4.32 -4.76
N TRP A 262 -34.58 -4.90 -4.40
CA TRP A 262 -33.51 -4.19 -3.68
C TRP A 262 -32.14 -4.81 -3.97
N PHE A 263 -31.09 -3.99 -3.85
CA PHE A 263 -29.70 -4.37 -4.13
C PHE A 263 -28.78 -3.83 -3.04
N ALA A 264 -27.89 -4.66 -2.51
CA ALA A 264 -26.85 -4.22 -1.58
C ALA A 264 -25.44 -4.66 -2.02
N LEU A 265 -24.47 -3.81 -1.70
CA LEU A 265 -23.06 -4.05 -1.95
C LEU A 265 -22.22 -3.68 -0.72
N LEU A 266 -21.52 -4.68 -0.17
CA LEU A 266 -20.54 -4.48 0.88
C LEU A 266 -19.34 -3.68 0.36
N GLN A 267 -18.85 -2.77 1.20
CA GLN A 267 -17.65 -1.97 0.97
C GLN A 267 -16.68 -2.21 2.12
N GLY A 268 -15.47 -2.66 1.82
CA GLY A 268 -14.36 -2.65 2.77
C GLY A 268 -13.78 -1.24 2.86
N GLN A 269 -13.50 -0.79 4.08
CA GLN A 269 -12.88 0.50 4.37
C GLN A 269 -11.62 0.27 5.20
N MET A 270 -10.57 1.02 4.89
CA MET A 270 -9.28 0.91 5.55
C MET A 270 -8.69 2.28 5.81
N LEU A 271 -8.18 2.48 7.02
CA LEU A 271 -7.29 3.58 7.37
C LEU A 271 -5.94 3.00 7.79
N CYS A 272 -4.88 3.47 7.15
CA CYS A 272 -3.51 3.15 7.51
C CYS A 272 -2.82 4.40 8.04
N LYS A 273 -2.32 4.35 9.27
CA LYS A 273 -1.41 5.39 9.79
C LYS A 273 -0.03 5.14 9.22
N VAL A 274 0.56 6.17 8.61
CA VAL A 274 1.89 6.07 8.03
C VAL A 274 2.90 6.41 9.12
N GLU A 275 3.63 5.41 9.60
CA GLU A 275 4.87 5.63 10.32
C GLU A 275 6.01 5.10 9.46
N LYS A 276 7.00 5.97 9.24
CA LYS A 276 8.24 5.65 8.55
C LYS A 276 9.29 5.57 9.63
N ASP A 277 10.04 4.48 9.64
CA ASP A 277 11.18 4.35 10.53
C ASP A 277 12.12 5.52 10.18
N GLU A 278 12.42 6.38 11.17
CA GLU A 278 13.41 7.43 10.96
C GLU A 278 14.76 6.73 10.80
N GLU A 279 15.36 6.83 9.61
CA GLU A 279 16.78 6.53 9.47
C GLU A 279 17.53 7.56 10.33
N HIS A 280 17.77 7.19 11.59
CA HIS A 280 18.75 7.86 12.40
C HIS A 280 20.11 7.56 11.78
N MET A 281 20.60 8.45 10.91
CA MET A 281 22.03 8.50 10.63
C MET A 281 22.73 8.76 11.96
N VAL A 282 23.28 7.72 12.57
CA VAL A 282 24.22 7.86 13.66
C VAL A 282 25.51 8.37 13.02
N MET A 283 25.76 9.67 13.13
CA MET A 283 27.10 10.21 12.91
C MET A 283 27.97 9.66 14.02
N ILE A 284 28.74 8.62 13.72
CA ILE A 284 29.85 8.21 14.57
C ILE A 284 30.93 9.27 14.34
N ASP A 285 31.16 10.13 15.34
CA ASP A 285 32.32 11.01 15.33
C ASP A 285 33.56 10.11 15.20
N ALA A 286 34.27 10.22 14.08
CA ALA A 286 35.55 9.58 13.89
C ALA A 286 36.50 10.14 14.96
N PHE A 287 36.82 9.34 15.99
CA PHE A 287 37.92 9.65 16.88
C PHE A 287 39.21 9.58 16.06
N VAL A 288 39.85 10.73 15.87
CA VAL A 288 41.25 10.78 15.45
C VAL A 288 42.08 10.31 16.65
N ILE A 289 42.61 9.10 16.58
CA ILE A 289 43.69 8.71 17.49
C ILE A 289 44.95 9.45 16.99
N GLU A 290 45.28 10.57 17.62
CA GLU A 290 46.61 11.16 17.51
C GLU A 290 47.59 10.16 18.15
N ALA A 291 48.35 9.45 17.32
CA ALA A 291 49.48 8.68 17.77
C ALA A 291 50.55 9.66 18.28
N VAL A 292 50.63 9.83 19.60
CA VAL A 292 51.69 10.60 20.23
C VAL A 292 52.93 9.72 20.29
N GLU A 293 54.00 10.14 19.61
CA GLU A 293 55.35 9.58 19.72
C GLU A 293 55.86 9.77 21.17
N GLU A 294 55.65 8.79 22.04
CA GLU A 294 56.50 8.61 23.22
C GLU A 294 56.82 7.12 23.38
N GLU A 295 58.12 6.83 23.48
CA GLU A 295 58.70 5.49 23.65
C GLU A 295 58.02 4.75 24.82
N VAL A 296 57.25 3.71 24.48
CA VAL A 296 56.82 2.70 25.45
C VAL A 296 57.59 1.42 25.14
N ASP A 297 58.43 1.01 26.10
CA ASP A 297 59.18 -0.26 26.07
C ASP A 297 58.22 -1.43 25.88
N ILE A 298 58.36 -2.12 24.74
CA ILE A 298 57.62 -3.34 24.41
C ILE A 298 58.31 -4.52 25.13
N PRO A 299 57.62 -5.28 26.01
CA PRO A 299 58.15 -6.54 26.51
C PRO A 299 58.30 -7.53 25.35
N ALA A 300 59.51 -8.08 25.21
CA ALA A 300 59.86 -9.04 24.18
C ALA A 300 59.06 -10.35 24.32
N ASP A 301 57.89 -10.41 23.67
CA ASP A 301 57.19 -11.61 23.20
C ASP A 301 56.14 -11.24 22.12
N VAL A 302 56.47 -10.25 21.27
CA VAL A 302 55.74 -9.97 20.02
C VAL A 302 56.60 -10.41 18.85
N ALA A 303 56.20 -11.48 18.17
CA ALA A 303 56.64 -11.73 16.81
C ALA A 303 55.82 -10.82 15.89
N LEU A 304 56.49 -9.85 15.26
CA LEU A 304 55.93 -9.07 14.15
C LEU A 304 55.80 -10.02 12.95
N ALA A 305 54.59 -10.19 12.43
CA ALA A 305 54.39 -10.64 11.06
C ALA A 305 54.44 -9.40 10.16
N ASP A 306 55.35 -9.42 9.18
CA ASP A 306 55.46 -8.41 8.14
C ASP A 306 54.25 -8.48 7.19
N GLU A 307 53.75 -7.28 6.85
CA GLU A 307 52.85 -6.91 5.75
C GLU A 307 51.31 -7.08 5.92
N PRO A 308 50.51 -6.14 5.35
CA PRO A 308 49.31 -5.62 6.00
C PRO A 308 48.05 -5.70 5.11
N GLU A 309 47.08 -6.54 5.42
CA GLU A 309 45.73 -6.40 4.85
C GLU A 309 44.66 -6.74 5.91
N GLU A 310 43.62 -5.91 5.96
CA GLU A 310 42.42 -5.95 6.81
C GLU A 310 42.50 -5.28 8.21
N TYR A 311 41.98 -4.05 8.29
CA TYR A 311 41.63 -3.40 9.56
C TYR A 311 40.17 -3.67 9.89
N MET A 312 39.91 -4.42 10.96
CA MET A 312 38.60 -4.46 11.63
C MET A 312 38.49 -3.28 12.58
N THR A 313 37.62 -2.32 12.29
CA THR A 313 37.27 -1.26 13.25
C THR A 313 36.00 -1.67 13.98
N MET A 314 36.08 -1.91 15.29
CA MET A 314 34.87 -2.00 16.13
C MET A 314 34.31 -0.60 16.36
N VAL A 315 33.09 -0.38 15.89
CA VAL A 315 32.21 0.65 16.44
C VAL A 315 30.98 -0.07 16.98
N ASP A 316 30.53 0.33 18.17
CA ASP A 316 29.37 -0.26 18.84
C ASP A 316 28.24 -0.59 17.84
N ASN A 317 27.97 -1.89 17.71
CA ASN A 317 26.79 -2.52 17.10
C ASN A 317 26.54 -2.46 15.58
N PHE A 318 27.52 -2.19 14.71
CA PHE A 318 27.36 -2.51 13.27
C PHE A 318 28.64 -3.02 12.60
N VAL A 319 28.57 -4.19 11.95
CA VAL A 319 29.57 -4.65 10.97
C VAL A 319 29.16 -4.12 9.60
N ILE A 320 30.02 -3.32 8.97
CA ILE A 320 29.87 -2.92 7.56
C ILE A 320 30.92 -3.68 6.77
N GLU A 321 30.47 -4.61 5.93
CA GLU A 321 31.33 -5.34 5.00
C GLU A 321 31.53 -4.49 3.74
N ALA A 322 32.77 -4.08 3.46
CA ALA A 322 33.15 -3.37 2.25
C ALA A 322 33.74 -4.36 1.25
N VAL A 323 32.99 -4.71 0.20
CA VAL A 323 33.45 -5.64 -0.84
C VAL A 323 34.14 -4.85 -1.96
N ALA A 324 35.42 -5.14 -2.22
CA ALA A 324 36.12 -4.71 -3.42
C ALA A 324 36.22 -5.88 -4.42
N GLU A 325 36.05 -5.57 -5.71
CA GLU A 325 35.87 -6.52 -6.83
C GLU A 325 37.07 -7.44 -7.13
N GLU A 326 36.72 -8.65 -7.62
CA GLU A 326 37.41 -9.63 -8.50
C GLU A 326 38.94 -9.80 -8.46
N VAL A 327 39.42 -11.06 -8.32
CA VAL A 327 40.05 -11.86 -9.40
C VAL A 327 40.34 -13.30 -8.91
N ALA A 328 40.09 -14.26 -9.79
CA ALA A 328 40.23 -15.72 -9.66
C ALA A 328 41.64 -16.23 -9.37
N LEU A 329 41.75 -17.34 -8.61
CA LEU A 329 42.83 -18.35 -8.72
C LEU A 329 42.37 -19.73 -8.22
N ASP A 330 42.64 -20.77 -9.02
CA ASP A 330 42.54 -22.23 -8.75
C ASP A 330 43.99 -22.78 -8.63
N PRO A 331 44.29 -23.98 -8.09
CA PRO A 331 44.88 -24.15 -6.76
C PRO A 331 46.21 -24.93 -6.80
N ALA A 332 47.20 -24.60 -5.96
CA ALA A 332 48.28 -25.55 -5.66
C ALA A 332 49.11 -25.10 -4.46
N ASP A 333 49.21 -26.02 -3.49
CA ASP A 333 50.26 -26.18 -2.48
C ASP A 333 50.44 -24.98 -1.52
N VAL A 334 50.17 -25.10 -0.21
CA VAL A 334 50.95 -25.90 0.75
C VAL A 334 50.11 -26.19 1.99
N ALA A 335 50.38 -27.35 2.57
CA ALA A 335 49.64 -28.02 3.63
C ALA A 335 50.11 -27.69 5.06
N LEU A 336 49.17 -27.87 6.00
CA LEU A 336 49.27 -28.28 7.41
C LEU A 336 49.82 -27.28 8.45
N ALA A 337 48.98 -26.90 9.42
CA ALA A 337 48.98 -27.54 10.76
C ALA A 337 47.81 -27.08 11.66
N ASP A 338 47.09 -28.08 12.19
CA ASP A 338 46.39 -28.23 13.48
C ASP A 338 45.39 -27.17 14.04
N GLU A 339 44.15 -27.66 14.26
CA GLU A 339 42.91 -27.10 14.85
C GLU A 339 43.02 -26.65 16.35
N PRO A 340 41.99 -26.09 17.06
CA PRO A 340 40.54 -26.01 16.74
C PRO A 340 39.78 -24.72 17.17
N GLU A 341 38.45 -24.76 16.96
CA GLU A 341 37.37 -24.08 17.69
C GLU A 341 36.59 -23.00 16.93
N GLY A 342 35.31 -23.31 16.71
CA GLY A 342 34.33 -22.47 16.04
C GLY A 342 33.97 -21.22 16.82
N TYR A 343 33.59 -20.18 16.10
CA TYR A 343 33.18 -18.91 16.67
C TYR A 343 31.67 -18.92 16.97
N VAL A 344 31.33 -18.61 18.22
CA VAL A 344 29.96 -18.30 18.66
C VAL A 344 29.81 -16.78 18.63
N ALA A 345 28.91 -16.26 17.81
CA ALA A 345 28.51 -14.86 17.85
C ALA A 345 27.23 -14.74 18.70
N MET A 346 27.27 -13.91 19.75
CA MET A 346 26.08 -13.56 20.53
C MET A 346 25.35 -12.39 19.87
N ILE A 347 24.06 -12.59 19.58
CA ILE A 347 23.10 -11.55 19.24
C ILE A 347 21.92 -11.71 20.20
N ASP A 348 21.39 -10.61 20.72
CA ASP A 348 20.26 -10.60 21.67
C ASP A 348 19.12 -11.57 21.28
N ASP A 349 18.81 -12.47 22.22
CA ASP A 349 17.59 -13.27 22.41
C ASP A 349 17.06 -14.26 21.34
N PHE A 350 17.84 -14.65 20.32
CA PHE A 350 17.50 -15.85 19.51
C PHE A 350 18.74 -16.68 19.13
N VAL A 351 18.69 -17.99 19.41
CA VAL A 351 19.67 -18.97 18.91
C VAL A 351 19.19 -19.46 17.54
N MET A 352 19.99 -19.26 16.48
CA MET A 352 19.86 -19.98 15.22
C MET A 352 21.12 -20.80 14.99
N GLU A 353 20.94 -22.09 14.72
CA GLU A 353 22.01 -23.01 14.35
C GLU A 353 22.09 -23.06 12.81
N ALA A 354 23.25 -22.76 12.25
CA ALA A 354 23.53 -23.01 10.84
C ALA A 354 24.00 -24.46 10.72
N VAL A 355 23.16 -25.32 10.14
CA VAL A 355 23.50 -26.72 9.86
C VAL A 355 24.10 -26.78 8.46
N ASP A 356 25.30 -27.34 8.35
CA ASP A 356 26.00 -27.55 7.09
C ASP A 356 25.27 -28.59 6.22
N GLU A 357 25.25 -28.40 4.90
CA GLU A 357 24.64 -29.34 3.94
C GLU A 357 25.48 -30.63 3.86
N ASP A 358 25.24 -31.57 4.77
CA ASP A 358 25.30 -33.03 4.55
C ASP A 358 25.20 -33.76 5.90
N SER A 359 23.99 -33.93 6.46
CA SER A 359 23.73 -34.97 7.45
C SER A 359 22.24 -35.26 7.65
N GLU A 360 21.94 -36.54 7.81
CA GLU A 360 20.59 -37.13 7.94
C GLU A 360 19.85 -36.69 9.22
N MET A 361 18.52 -36.66 9.15
CA MET A 361 17.58 -36.27 10.21
C MET A 361 17.88 -36.80 11.63
N ALA A 362 17.70 -35.96 12.65
CA ALA A 362 17.23 -36.41 13.97
C ALA A 362 16.52 -35.30 14.79
N ASP A 363 15.30 -35.64 15.20
CA ASP A 363 14.36 -35.12 16.21
C ASP A 363 14.72 -33.92 17.12
N ILE A 364 13.76 -32.97 17.17
CA ILE A 364 13.59 -31.95 18.20
C ILE A 364 12.75 -32.52 19.36
N PRO A 365 13.20 -32.45 20.62
CA PRO A 365 12.31 -32.48 21.78
C PRO A 365 12.03 -31.07 22.32
N ALA A 366 10.77 -30.84 22.64
CA ALA A 366 10.26 -29.66 23.31
C ALA A 366 10.71 -29.58 24.79
N ASP A 367 10.63 -28.35 25.33
CA ASP A 367 10.62 -27.97 26.74
C ASP A 367 11.96 -27.89 27.49
N VAL A 368 12.52 -26.68 27.64
CA VAL A 368 13.17 -26.25 28.90
C VAL A 368 12.85 -24.78 29.17
N ALA A 369 11.86 -24.58 30.05
CA ALA A 369 11.74 -23.37 30.84
C ALA A 369 12.70 -23.45 32.02
N LEU A 370 13.57 -22.45 32.24
CA LEU A 370 14.18 -22.21 33.55
C LEU A 370 14.28 -20.69 33.80
N ALA A 371 13.36 -20.21 34.63
CA ALA A 371 13.54 -19.01 35.40
C ALA A 371 14.59 -19.27 36.49
N TYR A 372 15.53 -18.35 36.70
CA TYR A 372 16.24 -18.23 37.97
C TYR A 372 16.41 -16.76 38.35
N GLU A 373 16.00 -16.48 39.59
CA GLU A 373 16.31 -15.28 40.36
C GLU A 373 17.82 -15.14 40.53
N LEU A 374 18.36 -13.95 40.30
CA LEU A 374 19.67 -13.54 40.81
C LEU A 374 19.44 -12.47 41.88
N GLU A 375 19.66 -12.87 43.14
CA GLU A 375 19.76 -11.96 44.27
C GLU A 375 20.82 -10.88 44.01
N GLY A 376 20.47 -9.61 44.21
CA GLY A 376 21.43 -8.53 44.39
C GLY A 376 21.54 -7.46 43.30
N TYR A 377 20.76 -7.51 42.21
CA TYR A 377 20.80 -6.48 41.16
C TYR A 377 19.42 -5.86 40.88
N THR A 378 19.32 -4.54 40.98
CA THR A 378 18.21 -3.75 40.44
C THR A 378 18.50 -3.49 38.97
N VAL A 379 17.76 -4.10 38.06
CA VAL A 379 17.75 -3.70 36.64
C VAL A 379 16.98 -2.38 36.55
N LEU A 380 17.68 -1.28 36.30
CA LEU A 380 17.06 -0.04 35.87
C LEU A 380 16.97 -0.04 34.34
N PRO A 381 15.79 0.18 33.73
CA PRO A 381 15.71 0.46 32.30
C PRO A 381 16.49 1.74 32.03
N ALA A 382 17.52 1.67 31.18
CA ALA A 382 18.24 2.85 30.72
C ALA A 382 17.31 3.69 29.85
N CYS A 383 16.61 4.62 30.49
CA CYS A 383 16.09 5.83 29.88
C CYS A 383 16.11 6.90 30.97
N GLN A 384 17.14 7.76 31.00
CA GLN A 384 17.08 9.13 31.53
C GLN A 384 18.46 9.81 31.45
N SER A 385 18.69 10.62 30.41
CA SER A 385 19.10 12.03 30.54
C SER A 385 19.57 12.60 29.20
N LEU A 386 18.65 13.19 28.44
CA LEU A 386 18.98 14.30 27.55
C LEU A 386 19.30 15.51 28.44
N GLN A 387 20.54 15.98 28.42
CA GLN A 387 20.86 17.35 28.83
C GLN A 387 21.45 18.09 27.64
N MET A 388 20.74 19.13 27.19
CA MET A 388 21.31 20.15 26.31
C MET A 388 22.32 20.97 27.09
N ILE A 389 23.54 21.13 26.55
CA ILE A 389 24.47 22.19 26.96
C ILE A 389 24.79 23.03 25.72
N HIS A 390 24.40 24.30 25.77
CA HIS A 390 24.69 25.33 24.78
C HIS A 390 26.12 25.86 25.01
N PRO A 391 27.04 25.82 24.03
CA PRO A 391 28.42 26.24 24.27
C PRO A 391 28.64 27.69 23.83
N GLU A 392 28.19 28.67 24.64
CA GLU A 392 28.77 30.02 24.66
C GLU A 392 28.71 30.60 26.08
N MET A 393 29.60 30.12 26.95
CA MET A 393 30.10 30.85 28.13
C MET A 393 31.50 30.33 28.48
N ARG A 394 32.52 30.77 27.73
CA ARG A 394 33.71 31.48 28.24
C ARG A 394 34.75 31.66 27.14
#